data_AF-A0A1Y5I7R0-F1
#
_entry.id   AF-A0A1Y5I7R0-F1
#
_cell.length_a   1.000
_cell.length_b   1.000
_cell.length_c   1.000
_cell.angle_alpha   90.00
_cell.angle_beta   90.00
_cell.angle_gamma   90.00
#
_symmetry.space_group_name_H-M   'P 1'
#
loop_
_entity.id
_entity.type
_entity.pdbx_description
1 polymer ?
#
loop_
_entity_poly.entity_id
_entity_poly.type
_entity_poly.pdbx_seq_one_letter_code
_entity_poly.pdbx_strand_id
1 'polypeptide(L)'
;MAGLNALRRSLLTVLLLLLMMMMTMKYSLGRLIESSVLEFFAGSTDLKIERADCSSLQLPQRRGNIPLPAEAFSRDRGLSVSNFMVASTRREPRVLLTLPAKFMGRVDRDGTFDSAGNSDNTYKRAKESQSHDGIFIDVGGWIGDSSFPSAVLGIDTFVFEPVRYNTNLMHTGRLLNDCQVQNHLMIINAAVGDFDGLSTIYVSERADNTADTKSQAVANVGESQFDYTQKVATVRLDSFFPSGTRVQNLKIDVQGSELKVLKGAKRLLRENKGRCKLRLEMDENLLNRAGAGGSEIVAFMLSLGYRVVAKGADYDFE
;
A
#
# COMPACT_ATOMS: atom_id res chain seq x y z
N MET A 1 52.71 30.59 -27.76
CA MET A 1 51.32 30.18 -28.09
C MET A 1 51.08 28.66 -28.16
N ALA A 2 52.03 27.79 -27.79
CA ALA A 2 51.83 26.33 -27.81
C ALA A 2 51.39 25.73 -26.46
N GLY A 3 51.73 26.35 -25.32
CA GLY A 3 51.42 25.81 -23.98
C GLY A 3 49.94 25.95 -23.55
N LEU A 4 49.24 27.00 -23.99
CA LEU A 4 47.84 27.24 -23.62
C LEU A 4 46.86 26.27 -24.30
N ASN A 5 47.22 25.77 -25.49
CA ASN A 5 46.44 24.77 -26.23
C ASN A 5 46.65 23.35 -25.69
N ALA A 6 47.83 23.04 -25.14
CA ALA A 6 48.07 21.77 -24.45
C ALA A 6 47.28 21.69 -23.14
N LEU A 7 47.27 22.78 -22.35
CA LEU A 7 46.53 22.84 -21.08
C LEU A 7 45.00 22.74 -21.29
N ARG A 8 44.47 23.41 -22.32
CA ARG A 8 43.04 23.32 -22.69
C ARG A 8 42.64 21.93 -23.19
N ARG A 9 43.51 21.24 -23.94
CA ARG A 9 43.26 19.85 -24.37
C ARG A 9 43.29 18.90 -23.19
N SER A 10 44.23 19.05 -22.27
CA SER A 10 44.28 18.23 -21.04
C SER A 10 43.08 18.44 -20.12
N LEU A 11 42.60 19.68 -19.94
CA LEU A 11 41.38 19.92 -19.15
C LEU A 11 40.12 19.35 -19.81
N LEU A 12 40.01 19.43 -21.13
CA LEU A 12 38.86 18.87 -21.86
C LEU A 12 38.86 17.34 -21.79
N THR A 13 40.01 16.70 -21.87
CA THR A 13 40.16 15.24 -21.69
C THR A 13 39.81 14.81 -20.28
N VAL A 14 40.21 15.56 -19.25
CA VAL A 14 39.85 15.26 -17.85
C VAL A 14 38.34 15.45 -17.61
N LEU A 15 37.72 16.48 -18.21
CA LEU A 15 36.28 16.70 -18.10
C LEU A 15 35.46 15.62 -18.82
N LEU A 16 35.92 15.14 -19.99
CA LEU A 16 35.32 14.01 -20.70
C LEU A 16 35.49 12.68 -19.94
N LEU A 17 36.64 12.47 -19.29
CA LEU A 17 36.87 11.31 -18.42
C LEU A 17 35.99 11.35 -17.17
N LEU A 18 35.74 12.53 -16.58
CA LEU A 18 34.82 12.71 -15.47
C LEU A 18 33.36 12.51 -15.88
N LEU A 19 32.95 13.01 -17.05
CA LEU A 19 31.62 12.76 -17.63
C LEU A 19 31.40 11.29 -17.99
N MET A 20 32.43 10.63 -18.55
CA MET A 20 32.40 9.18 -18.78
C MET A 20 32.37 8.42 -17.45
N MET A 21 33.11 8.83 -16.43
CA MET A 21 33.05 8.25 -15.08
C MET A 21 31.66 8.43 -14.44
N MET A 22 31.02 9.59 -14.59
CA MET A 22 29.67 9.87 -14.08
C MET A 22 28.59 9.10 -14.86
N MET A 23 28.77 8.90 -16.17
CA MET A 23 27.90 8.02 -16.97
C MET A 23 28.12 6.56 -16.59
N THR A 24 29.36 6.08 -16.46
CA THR A 24 29.63 4.72 -15.98
C THR A 24 29.21 4.52 -14.54
N MET A 25 29.22 5.53 -13.66
CA MET A 25 28.66 5.42 -12.29
C MET A 25 27.13 5.36 -12.30
N LYS A 26 26.43 6.04 -13.23
CA LYS A 26 24.97 5.88 -13.38
C LYS A 26 24.59 4.50 -13.93
N TYR A 27 25.40 3.93 -14.81
CA TYR A 27 25.20 2.56 -15.33
C TYR A 27 25.77 1.47 -14.40
N SER A 28 26.78 1.78 -13.59
CA SER A 28 27.38 0.86 -12.64
C SER A 28 26.74 0.91 -11.27
N LEU A 29 26.09 1.98 -10.80
CA LEU A 29 25.26 1.91 -9.57
C LEU A 29 23.98 1.11 -9.81
N GLY A 30 23.39 1.22 -11.01
CA GLY A 30 22.25 0.39 -11.41
C GLY A 30 22.63 -1.10 -11.46
N ARG A 31 23.83 -1.42 -11.97
CA ARG A 31 24.36 -2.78 -11.96
C ARG A 31 25.00 -3.20 -10.64
N LEU A 32 25.54 -2.29 -9.82
CA LEU A 32 26.10 -2.62 -8.51
C LEU A 32 25.00 -2.83 -7.49
N ILE A 33 23.83 -2.22 -7.61
CA ILE A 33 22.70 -2.52 -6.71
C ILE A 33 22.01 -3.82 -7.16
N GLU A 34 21.90 -4.08 -8.47
CA GLU A 34 21.52 -5.41 -8.96
C GLU A 34 22.55 -6.47 -8.54
N SER A 35 23.85 -6.19 -8.65
CA SER A 35 24.91 -7.15 -8.36
C SER A 35 25.23 -7.28 -6.89
N SER A 36 25.07 -6.27 -6.02
CA SER A 36 25.34 -6.41 -4.59
C SER A 36 24.16 -6.96 -3.82
N VAL A 37 22.92 -6.77 -4.30
CA VAL A 37 21.79 -7.57 -3.85
C VAL A 37 21.99 -9.01 -4.33
N LEU A 38 22.39 -9.25 -5.58
CA LEU A 38 22.73 -10.60 -6.06
C LEU A 38 23.99 -11.20 -5.41
N GLU A 39 25.01 -10.43 -5.02
CA GLU A 39 26.27 -10.90 -4.44
C GLU A 39 26.16 -11.17 -2.94
N PHE A 40 25.28 -10.46 -2.23
CA PHE A 40 24.83 -10.90 -0.90
C PHE A 40 24.14 -12.28 -0.98
N PHE A 41 23.60 -12.65 -2.14
CA PHE A 41 23.08 -13.99 -2.44
C PHE A 41 24.06 -14.92 -3.20
N ALA A 42 25.19 -14.43 -3.73
CA ALA A 42 26.10 -15.22 -4.59
C ALA A 42 27.28 -15.86 -3.84
N GLY A 43 27.44 -15.57 -2.54
CA GLY A 43 28.42 -16.26 -1.67
C GLY A 43 28.00 -17.67 -1.24
N SER A 44 26.75 -18.06 -1.50
CA SER A 44 26.25 -19.43 -1.31
C SER A 44 25.81 -19.98 -2.66
N THR A 45 26.72 -20.66 -3.35
CA THR A 45 26.40 -21.55 -4.47
C THR A 45 25.57 -22.73 -3.94
N ASP A 46 24.30 -22.48 -3.65
CA ASP A 46 23.15 -23.40 -3.54
C ASP A 46 21.93 -22.77 -2.82
N LEU A 47 21.73 -21.45 -2.89
CA LEU A 47 20.40 -20.90 -2.66
C LEU A 47 19.57 -21.10 -3.94
N LYS A 48 19.10 -22.34 -4.14
CA LYS A 48 17.84 -22.52 -4.85
C LYS A 48 16.83 -21.66 -4.09
N ILE A 49 16.43 -20.53 -4.65
CA ILE A 49 15.07 -20.06 -4.39
C ILE A 49 14.20 -21.13 -5.05
N GLU A 50 14.03 -22.26 -4.37
CA GLU A 50 12.86 -23.09 -4.60
C GLU A 50 11.73 -22.10 -4.48
N ARG A 51 11.05 -21.82 -5.60
CA ARG A 51 9.74 -21.18 -5.53
C ARG A 51 8.95 -22.12 -4.66
N ALA A 52 8.86 -21.80 -3.37
CA ALA A 52 7.99 -22.52 -2.48
C ALA A 52 6.64 -22.54 -3.17
N ASP A 53 6.03 -23.72 -3.26
CA ASP A 53 4.72 -23.90 -3.88
C ASP A 53 3.68 -23.30 -2.94
N CYS A 54 3.71 -21.97 -2.82
CA CYS A 54 2.81 -21.20 -1.99
C CYS A 54 1.45 -21.21 -2.65
N SER A 55 0.42 -21.54 -1.88
CA SER A 55 -0.93 -21.32 -2.35
C SER A 55 -1.18 -19.81 -2.46
N SER A 56 -2.16 -19.43 -3.28
CA SER A 56 -2.66 -18.07 -3.29
C SER A 56 -4.01 -18.04 -2.59
N LEU A 57 -4.21 -17.02 -1.74
CA LEU A 57 -5.53 -16.71 -1.20
C LEU A 57 -6.53 -16.61 -2.36
N GLN A 58 -7.66 -17.28 -2.21
CA GLN A 58 -8.70 -17.31 -3.24
C GLN A 58 -9.59 -16.07 -3.16
N LEU A 59 -10.22 -15.72 -4.28
CA LEU A 59 -11.25 -14.69 -4.30
C LEU A 59 -12.45 -15.15 -3.45
N PRO A 60 -13.15 -14.22 -2.77
CA PRO A 60 -14.23 -14.58 -1.85
C PRO A 60 -15.47 -15.12 -2.57
N GLN A 61 -15.56 -14.93 -3.90
CA GLN A 61 -16.59 -15.47 -4.75
C GLN A 61 -16.05 -15.68 -6.18
N ARG A 62 -16.88 -16.25 -7.06
CA ARG A 62 -16.50 -16.45 -8.47
C ARG A 62 -16.11 -15.11 -9.10
N ARG A 63 -14.99 -15.10 -9.83
CA ARG A 63 -14.44 -13.89 -10.47
C ARG A 63 -15.46 -13.11 -11.30
N GLY A 64 -16.33 -13.81 -12.04
CA GLY A 64 -17.36 -13.16 -12.87
C GLY A 64 -18.44 -12.40 -12.09
N ASN A 65 -18.54 -12.60 -10.77
CA ASN A 65 -19.46 -11.86 -9.90
C ASN A 65 -18.83 -10.62 -9.27
N ILE A 66 -17.50 -10.50 -9.33
CA ILE A 66 -16.78 -9.35 -8.78
C ILE A 66 -16.72 -8.28 -9.86
N PRO A 67 -17.20 -7.04 -9.61
CA PRO A 67 -17.26 -5.98 -10.62
C PRO A 67 -15.89 -5.29 -10.77
N LEU A 68 -14.82 -6.08 -10.90
CA LEU A 68 -13.46 -5.61 -11.12
C LEU A 68 -12.84 -6.29 -12.34
N PRO A 69 -12.01 -5.57 -13.11
CA PRO A 69 -11.33 -6.13 -14.26
C PRO A 69 -10.23 -7.11 -13.83
N ALA A 70 -9.76 -7.93 -14.78
CA ALA A 70 -8.80 -8.99 -14.49
C ALA A 70 -7.47 -8.47 -13.94
N GLU A 71 -7.09 -7.28 -14.40
CA GLU A 71 -5.85 -6.56 -14.13
C GLU A 71 -5.81 -6.04 -12.69
N ALA A 72 -6.95 -5.97 -11.99
CA ALA A 72 -7.02 -5.53 -10.59
C ALA A 72 -6.27 -6.47 -9.64
N PHE A 73 -5.99 -7.72 -10.03
CA PHE A 73 -5.43 -8.76 -9.15
C PHE A 73 -3.99 -9.15 -9.49
N SER A 74 -3.39 -8.51 -10.50
CA SER A 74 -2.08 -8.88 -11.00
C SER A 74 -1.13 -7.69 -10.96
N ARG A 75 0.18 -7.97 -10.88
CA ARG A 75 1.22 -6.98 -11.09
C ARG A 75 1.18 -6.50 -12.54
N ASP A 76 1.18 -5.18 -12.76
CA ASP A 76 1.42 -4.61 -14.09
C ASP A 76 2.92 -4.70 -14.42
N ARG A 77 3.24 -5.40 -15.51
CA ARG A 77 4.62 -5.58 -15.98
C ARG A 77 5.11 -4.43 -16.87
N GLY A 78 4.20 -3.61 -17.41
CA GLY A 78 4.52 -2.44 -18.21
C GLY A 78 4.87 -1.21 -17.39
N LEU A 79 4.42 -1.15 -16.14
CA LEU A 79 4.79 -0.09 -15.20
C LEU A 79 6.14 -0.43 -14.52
N SER A 80 7.17 0.37 -14.81
CA SER A 80 8.47 0.26 -14.14
C SER A 80 8.33 0.59 -12.66
N VAL A 81 8.75 -0.35 -11.80
CA VAL A 81 8.98 -0.11 -10.37
C VAL A 81 10.43 0.33 -10.12
N SER A 82 11.03 1.14 -10.99
CA SER A 82 12.36 1.68 -10.72
C SER A 82 12.30 2.63 -9.51
N ASN A 83 13.33 2.61 -8.66
CA ASN A 83 13.46 3.44 -7.45
C ASN A 83 12.52 3.08 -6.27
N PHE A 84 12.55 1.82 -5.84
CA PHE A 84 12.02 1.41 -4.54
C PHE A 84 13.14 0.95 -3.61
N MET A 85 12.82 0.76 -2.34
CA MET A 85 13.68 0.12 -1.37
C MET A 85 12.93 -0.96 -0.61
N VAL A 86 13.70 -1.85 0.01
CA VAL A 86 13.18 -2.90 0.89
C VAL A 86 13.52 -2.51 2.33
N ALA A 87 12.54 -2.60 3.21
CA ALA A 87 12.75 -2.44 4.65
C ALA A 87 12.07 -3.59 5.39
N SER A 88 12.64 -3.98 6.54
CA SER A 88 12.03 -4.99 7.40
C SER A 88 11.16 -4.32 8.46
N THR A 89 10.00 -4.89 8.78
CA THR A 89 9.25 -4.42 9.95
C THR A 89 10.04 -4.69 11.23
N ARG A 90 9.97 -3.79 12.22
CA ARG A 90 10.59 -4.01 13.54
C ARG A 90 9.94 -5.15 14.34
N ARG A 91 8.72 -5.54 13.96
CA ARG A 91 7.84 -6.44 14.71
C ARG A 91 8.03 -7.88 14.27
N GLU A 92 7.83 -8.80 15.20
CA GLU A 92 7.93 -10.25 14.93
C GLU A 92 6.54 -10.88 14.72
N PRO A 93 6.36 -11.73 13.70
CA PRO A 93 7.35 -12.12 12.69
C PRO A 93 7.70 -10.95 11.75
N ARG A 94 8.99 -10.82 11.41
CA ARG A 94 9.44 -9.78 10.48
C ARG A 94 8.90 -10.04 9.08
N VAL A 95 8.39 -8.98 8.46
CA VAL A 95 8.03 -8.98 7.04
C VAL A 95 8.86 -7.95 6.29
N LEU A 96 9.15 -8.24 5.02
CA LEU A 96 9.81 -7.33 4.12
C LEU A 96 8.76 -6.49 3.38
N LEU A 97 8.84 -5.18 3.53
CA LEU A 97 8.03 -4.21 2.81
C LEU A 97 8.85 -3.58 1.69
N THR A 98 8.19 -3.30 0.57
CA THR A 98 8.76 -2.51 -0.52
C THR A 98 8.08 -1.15 -0.56
N LEU A 99 8.87 -0.09 -0.49
CA LEU A 99 8.37 1.29 -0.43
C LEU A 99 9.09 2.18 -1.45
N PRO A 100 8.44 3.26 -1.91
CA PRO A 100 9.07 4.20 -2.83
C PRO A 100 10.33 4.81 -2.20
N ALA A 101 11.43 4.91 -2.95
CA ALA A 101 12.72 5.36 -2.39
C ALA A 101 12.68 6.79 -1.81
N LYS A 102 11.72 7.63 -2.23
CA LYS A 102 11.48 8.96 -1.65
C LYS A 102 11.10 8.92 -0.16
N PHE A 103 10.63 7.78 0.35
CA PHE A 103 10.34 7.56 1.76
C PHE A 103 11.52 6.99 2.54
N MET A 104 12.75 7.04 2.00
CA MET A 104 13.95 6.55 2.71
C MET A 104 14.15 7.14 4.10
N GLY A 105 13.71 8.38 4.32
CA GLY A 105 13.80 9.02 5.64
C GLY A 105 12.92 8.37 6.70
N ARG A 106 12.04 7.43 6.31
CA ARG A 106 11.20 6.63 7.22
C ARG A 106 11.80 5.26 7.56
N VAL A 107 12.95 4.94 6.96
CA VAL A 107 13.69 3.70 7.23
C VAL A 107 14.88 4.04 8.11
N ASP A 108 14.99 3.32 9.21
CA ASP A 108 16.09 3.47 10.15
C ASP A 108 17.41 2.97 9.56
N ARG A 109 18.53 3.38 10.17
CA ARG A 109 19.87 3.00 9.71
C ARG A 109 20.12 1.50 9.69
N ASP A 110 19.38 0.74 10.49
CA ASP A 110 19.43 -0.71 10.55
C ASP A 110 18.54 -1.41 9.49
N GLY A 111 17.91 -0.63 8.59
CA GLY A 111 17.04 -1.14 7.54
C GLY A 111 15.61 -1.45 8.02
N THR A 112 15.25 -1.04 9.24
CA THR A 112 13.91 -1.27 9.77
C THR A 112 12.94 -0.13 9.47
N PHE A 113 11.66 -0.49 9.33
CA PHE A 113 10.53 0.42 9.18
C PHE A 113 9.53 0.11 10.30
N ASP A 114 9.23 1.10 11.14
CA ASP A 114 8.35 0.88 12.30
C ASP A 114 6.88 0.85 11.88
N SER A 115 6.44 1.85 11.10
CA SER A 115 5.08 1.98 10.56
C SER A 115 4.83 3.29 9.80
N ALA A 116 3.71 3.35 9.07
CA ALA A 116 3.05 4.60 8.75
C ALA A 116 1.74 4.82 9.50
N GLY A 117 1.80 5.68 10.52
CA GLY A 117 0.61 6.19 11.17
C GLY A 117 -0.17 5.09 11.91
N ASN A 118 -1.27 4.64 11.32
CA ASN A 118 -2.27 3.80 11.98
C ASN A 118 -1.96 2.28 11.98
N SER A 119 -0.89 1.84 11.31
CA SER A 119 -0.54 0.41 11.20
C SER A 119 -0.14 -0.24 12.52
N ASP A 120 0.32 0.53 13.51
CA ASP A 120 0.66 0.01 14.85
C ASP A 120 -0.54 -0.60 15.58
N ASN A 121 -1.69 0.10 15.52
CA ASN A 121 -2.90 -0.36 16.18
C ASN A 121 -3.52 -1.54 15.43
N THR A 122 -3.43 -1.52 14.10
CA THR A 122 -3.87 -2.65 13.26
C THR A 122 -3.05 -3.91 13.55
N TYR A 123 -1.73 -3.80 13.70
CA TYR A 123 -0.88 -4.92 14.09
C TYR A 123 -1.22 -5.46 15.48
N LYS A 124 -1.41 -4.59 16.48
CA LYS A 124 -1.82 -5.01 17.83
C LYS A 124 -3.13 -5.80 17.78
N ARG A 125 -4.13 -5.32 17.04
CA ARG A 125 -5.38 -6.05 16.83
C ARG A 125 -5.17 -7.39 16.15
N ALA A 126 -4.33 -7.46 15.12
CA ALA A 126 -4.00 -8.70 14.44
C ALA A 126 -3.37 -9.73 15.38
N LYS A 127 -2.50 -9.30 16.31
CA LYS A 127 -1.89 -10.17 17.33
C LYS A 127 -2.89 -10.70 18.36
N GLU A 128 -3.93 -9.94 18.66
CA GLU A 128 -5.02 -10.32 19.57
C GLU A 128 -6.13 -11.13 18.86
N SER A 129 -6.10 -11.16 17.53
CA SER A 129 -7.09 -11.84 16.69
C SER A 129 -6.72 -13.30 16.46
N GLN A 130 -7.72 -14.15 16.20
CA GLN A 130 -7.47 -15.53 15.73
C GLN A 130 -7.76 -15.61 14.23
N SER A 131 -7.00 -16.42 13.50
CA SER A 131 -7.18 -16.57 12.03
C SER A 131 -8.58 -17.06 11.65
N HIS A 132 -9.26 -17.78 12.54
CA HIS A 132 -10.62 -18.27 12.32
C HIS A 132 -11.72 -17.29 12.76
N ASP A 133 -11.40 -16.11 13.28
CA ASP A 133 -12.40 -15.11 13.69
C ASP A 133 -12.98 -14.34 12.48
N GLY A 134 -12.27 -14.34 11.36
CA GLY A 134 -12.69 -13.77 10.09
C GLY A 134 -11.51 -13.21 9.31
N ILE A 135 -11.82 -12.46 8.26
CA ILE A 135 -10.83 -11.80 7.41
C ILE A 135 -10.48 -10.40 7.92
N PHE A 136 -9.31 -9.91 7.51
CA PHE A 136 -8.95 -8.50 7.58
C PHE A 136 -9.17 -7.82 6.21
N ILE A 137 -9.82 -6.67 6.21
CA ILE A 137 -9.97 -5.82 5.03
C ILE A 137 -9.23 -4.50 5.30
N ASP A 138 -8.25 -4.18 4.45
CA ASP A 138 -7.46 -2.95 4.51
C ASP A 138 -7.81 -2.08 3.30
N VAL A 139 -8.52 -0.98 3.53
CA VAL A 139 -8.92 -0.03 2.48
C VAL A 139 -8.01 1.20 2.54
N GLY A 140 -7.30 1.45 1.44
CA GLY A 140 -6.20 2.43 1.40
C GLY A 140 -4.93 1.84 2.01
N GLY A 141 -4.47 0.76 1.42
CA GLY A 141 -3.36 -0.03 1.94
C GLY A 141 -1.97 0.57 1.74
N TRP A 142 -1.81 1.56 0.85
CA TRP A 142 -0.53 2.16 0.48
C TRP A 142 0.53 1.09 0.13
N ILE A 143 1.52 0.85 1.00
CA ILE A 143 2.57 -0.18 0.80
C ILE A 143 2.28 -1.52 1.48
N GLY A 144 1.10 -1.66 2.09
CA GLY A 144 0.68 -2.86 2.82
C GLY A 144 1.28 -2.97 4.21
N ASP A 145 1.63 -1.85 4.86
CA ASP A 145 2.25 -1.83 6.18
C ASP A 145 1.35 -2.34 7.31
N SER A 146 0.02 -2.32 7.13
CA SER A 146 -0.94 -3.04 7.98
C SER A 146 -1.22 -4.47 7.48
N SER A 147 -1.24 -4.65 6.17
CA SER A 147 -1.68 -5.88 5.52
C SER A 147 -0.67 -7.03 5.60
N PHE A 148 0.61 -6.75 5.40
CA PHE A 148 1.66 -7.77 5.48
C PHE A 148 1.84 -8.33 6.90
N PRO A 149 1.89 -7.49 7.96
CA PRO A 149 1.95 -7.99 9.32
C PRO A 149 0.70 -8.78 9.74
N SER A 150 -0.47 -8.49 9.18
CA SER A 150 -1.67 -9.31 9.39
C SER A 150 -1.55 -10.68 8.68
N ALA A 151 -1.12 -10.68 7.42
CA ALA A 151 -0.98 -11.89 6.62
C ALA A 151 0.04 -12.87 7.22
N VAL A 152 1.20 -12.38 7.68
CA VAL A 152 2.24 -13.25 8.31
C VAL A 152 1.76 -13.89 9.62
N LEU A 153 0.74 -13.31 10.27
CA LEU A 153 0.08 -13.89 11.44
C LEU A 153 -1.00 -14.93 11.07
N GLY A 154 -1.17 -15.23 9.78
CA GLY A 154 -2.11 -16.23 9.27
C GLY A 154 -3.54 -15.71 9.09
N ILE A 155 -3.74 -14.38 9.08
CA ILE A 155 -5.06 -13.77 8.84
C ILE A 155 -5.22 -13.50 7.35
N ASP A 156 -6.23 -14.13 6.74
CA ASP A 156 -6.62 -13.83 5.37
C ASP A 156 -6.96 -12.33 5.23
N THR A 157 -6.15 -11.65 4.42
CA THR A 157 -6.10 -10.20 4.32
C THR A 157 -6.34 -9.77 2.87
N PHE A 158 -7.32 -8.88 2.69
CA PHE A 158 -7.67 -8.28 1.41
C PHE A 158 -7.33 -6.78 1.46
N VAL A 159 -6.33 -6.37 0.68
CA VAL A 159 -5.87 -4.98 0.62
C VAL A 159 -6.32 -4.30 -0.66
N PHE A 160 -7.05 -3.20 -0.52
CA PHE A 160 -7.50 -2.35 -1.63
C PHE A 160 -6.64 -1.09 -1.69
N GLU A 161 -5.97 -0.90 -2.82
CA GLU A 161 -5.09 0.25 -3.06
C GLU A 161 -5.23 0.75 -4.51
N PRO A 162 -5.71 1.98 -4.73
CA PRO A 162 -6.05 2.45 -6.07
C PRO A 162 -4.83 2.83 -6.91
N VAL A 163 -3.69 3.18 -6.30
CA VAL A 163 -2.48 3.57 -7.06
C VAL A 163 -1.75 2.34 -7.57
N ARG A 164 -1.59 2.24 -8.90
CA ARG A 164 -0.98 1.06 -9.53
C ARG A 164 0.49 0.86 -9.14
N TYR A 165 1.21 1.96 -8.94
CA TYR A 165 2.60 1.92 -8.47
C TYR A 165 2.71 1.25 -7.09
N ASN A 166 1.84 1.64 -6.16
CA ASN A 166 1.80 1.09 -4.80
C ASN A 166 1.46 -0.42 -4.79
N THR A 167 0.44 -0.84 -5.55
CA THR A 167 0.11 -2.27 -5.67
C THR A 167 1.22 -3.09 -6.34
N ASN A 168 1.93 -2.52 -7.32
CA ASN A 168 3.09 -3.16 -7.91
C ASN A 168 4.26 -3.33 -6.93
N LEU A 169 4.47 -2.35 -6.03
CA LEU A 169 5.40 -2.50 -4.92
C LEU A 169 4.93 -3.64 -4.02
N MET A 170 3.68 -3.62 -3.53
CA MET A 170 3.15 -4.72 -2.72
C MET A 170 3.30 -6.09 -3.39
N HIS A 171 3.09 -6.23 -4.70
CA HIS A 171 3.35 -7.49 -5.39
C HIS A 171 4.83 -7.90 -5.36
N THR A 172 5.75 -6.95 -5.39
CA THR A 172 7.19 -7.19 -5.21
C THR A 172 7.48 -7.61 -3.77
N GLY A 173 7.00 -6.87 -2.77
CA GLY A 173 7.10 -7.25 -1.37
C GLY A 173 6.54 -8.63 -1.10
N ARG A 174 5.38 -8.97 -1.65
CA ARG A 174 4.73 -10.29 -1.50
C ARG A 174 5.63 -11.43 -1.99
N LEU A 175 6.40 -11.21 -3.06
CA LEU A 175 7.36 -12.20 -3.58
C LEU A 175 8.64 -12.33 -2.74
N LEU A 176 9.02 -11.26 -2.02
CA LEU A 176 10.19 -11.26 -1.13
C LEU A 176 9.90 -11.95 0.22
N ASN A 177 8.63 -12.14 0.55
CA ASN A 177 8.21 -12.89 1.74
C ASN A 177 7.87 -14.34 1.36
N ASP A 178 7.96 -15.23 2.35
CA ASP A 178 7.66 -16.66 2.19
C ASP A 178 6.15 -16.94 2.10
N CYS A 179 5.77 -18.23 2.12
CA CYS A 179 4.37 -18.63 2.01
C CYS A 179 3.48 -18.12 3.16
N GLN A 180 4.03 -17.68 4.29
CA GLN A 180 3.22 -17.14 5.39
C GLN A 180 2.51 -15.86 4.96
N VAL A 181 3.13 -15.02 4.13
CA VAL A 181 2.45 -13.85 3.56
C VAL A 181 1.69 -14.22 2.29
N GLN A 182 2.29 -15.00 1.39
CA GLN A 182 1.70 -15.27 0.07
C GLN A 182 0.37 -16.01 0.14
N ASN A 183 0.22 -16.94 1.09
CA ASN A 183 -0.99 -17.73 1.27
C ASN A 183 -2.18 -16.91 1.79
N HIS A 184 -1.90 -15.79 2.48
CA HIS A 184 -2.89 -15.03 3.25
C HIS A 184 -3.10 -13.60 2.75
N LEU A 185 -2.43 -13.16 1.69
CA LEU A 185 -2.55 -11.79 1.18
C LEU A 185 -3.08 -11.73 -0.25
N MET A 186 -4.23 -11.07 -0.41
CA MET A 186 -4.77 -10.66 -1.69
C MET A 186 -4.61 -9.15 -1.89
N ILE A 187 -3.91 -8.76 -2.95
CA ILE A 187 -3.72 -7.36 -3.36
C ILE A 187 -4.72 -7.02 -4.46
N ILE A 188 -5.51 -5.97 -4.26
CA ILE A 188 -6.53 -5.50 -5.19
C ILE A 188 -6.24 -4.05 -5.58
N ASN A 189 -5.93 -3.83 -6.86
CA ASN A 189 -5.80 -2.50 -7.43
C ASN A 189 -7.18 -1.93 -7.79
N ALA A 190 -7.85 -1.37 -6.79
CA ALA A 190 -9.13 -0.70 -6.91
C ALA A 190 -9.31 0.34 -5.81
N ALA A 191 -10.10 1.38 -6.09
CA ALA A 191 -10.68 2.22 -5.05
C ALA A 191 -11.90 1.51 -4.43
N VAL A 192 -12.21 1.84 -3.19
CA VAL A 192 -13.46 1.40 -2.54
C VAL A 192 -14.33 2.61 -2.32
N GLY A 193 -15.63 2.48 -2.63
CA GLY A 193 -16.59 3.57 -2.53
C GLY A 193 -18.01 3.07 -2.39
N ASP A 194 -18.98 3.94 -2.67
CA ASP A 194 -20.42 3.67 -2.56
C ASP A 194 -21.08 3.26 -3.88
N PHE A 195 -20.30 3.00 -4.93
CA PHE A 195 -20.77 2.47 -6.22
C PHE A 195 -19.74 1.53 -6.85
N ASP A 196 -20.22 0.74 -7.82
CA ASP A 196 -19.39 -0.11 -8.67
C ASP A 196 -19.21 0.58 -10.03
N GLY A 197 -17.99 0.80 -10.48
CA GLY A 197 -17.74 1.49 -11.75
C GLY A 197 -16.32 2.04 -11.89
N LEU A 198 -16.17 3.06 -12.73
CA LEU A 198 -14.92 3.80 -12.88
C LEU A 198 -15.02 5.14 -12.16
N SER A 199 -13.99 5.49 -11.41
CA SER A 199 -13.79 6.82 -10.86
C SER A 199 -12.47 7.41 -11.35
N THR A 200 -12.27 8.69 -11.07
CA THR A 200 -10.97 9.36 -11.25
C THR A 200 -10.48 9.76 -9.88
N ILE A 201 -9.25 9.36 -9.55
CA ILE A 201 -8.53 9.79 -8.35
C ILE A 201 -7.47 10.82 -8.74
N TYR A 202 -7.10 11.65 -7.78
CA TYR A 202 -5.96 12.55 -7.88
C TYR A 202 -4.78 11.97 -7.10
N VAL A 203 -3.72 11.61 -7.82
CA VAL A 203 -2.49 11.07 -7.26
C VAL A 203 -1.51 12.23 -7.14
N SER A 204 -1.22 12.63 -5.90
CA SER A 204 -0.15 13.60 -5.66
C SER A 204 1.21 12.94 -5.81
N GLU A 205 2.27 13.74 -5.99
CA GLU A 205 3.65 13.25 -6.03
C GLU A 205 3.97 12.37 -4.80
N ARG A 206 3.36 12.71 -3.67
CA ARG A 206 3.30 11.90 -2.46
C ARG A 206 2.10 10.96 -2.53
N ALA A 207 2.24 9.88 -3.29
CA ALA A 207 1.17 8.92 -3.57
C ALA A 207 0.48 8.31 -2.32
N ASP A 208 1.08 8.44 -1.12
CA ASP A 208 0.46 8.18 0.19
C ASP A 208 -0.67 9.16 0.57
N ASN A 209 -0.85 10.23 -0.20
CA ASN A 209 -1.88 11.26 -0.05
C ASN A 209 -2.85 11.25 -1.26
N THR A 210 -2.97 10.12 -1.96
CA THR A 210 -3.92 9.99 -3.08
C THR A 210 -5.36 10.09 -2.57
N ALA A 211 -6.19 10.86 -3.24
CA ALA A 211 -7.58 11.09 -2.83
C ALA A 211 -8.54 11.24 -4.03
N ASP A 212 -9.85 11.30 -3.76
CA ASP A 212 -10.89 11.49 -4.79
C ASP A 212 -10.77 12.83 -5.52
N THR A 213 -10.31 13.88 -4.83
CA THR A 213 -10.22 15.24 -5.37
C THR A 213 -8.83 15.82 -5.19
N LYS A 214 -8.48 16.77 -6.06
CA LYS A 214 -7.23 17.53 -5.93
C LYS A 214 -7.13 18.23 -4.58
N SER A 215 -8.22 18.85 -4.12
CA SER A 215 -8.23 19.62 -2.87
C SER A 215 -7.92 18.76 -1.65
N GLN A 216 -8.33 17.49 -1.63
CA GLN A 216 -7.93 16.50 -0.62
C GLN A 216 -6.46 16.12 -0.79
N ALA A 217 -6.07 15.68 -2.00
CA ALA A 217 -4.77 15.06 -2.23
C ALA A 217 -3.56 15.99 -2.00
N VAL A 218 -3.75 17.31 -2.13
CA VAL A 218 -2.71 18.33 -1.91
C VAL A 218 -2.80 18.99 -0.53
N ALA A 219 -3.80 18.66 0.29
CA ALA A 219 -4.08 19.36 1.54
C ALA A 219 -2.90 19.33 2.52
N ASN A 220 -2.21 18.18 2.59
CA ASN A 220 -1.13 17.93 3.54
C ASN A 220 0.27 18.04 2.91
N VAL A 221 0.36 18.13 1.58
CA VAL A 221 1.63 18.03 0.84
C VAL A 221 1.88 19.16 -0.15
N GLY A 222 0.88 20.02 -0.41
CA GLY A 222 0.94 21.04 -1.44
C GLY A 222 0.83 20.47 -2.86
N GLU A 223 0.72 21.36 -3.85
CA GLU A 223 0.68 20.96 -5.26
C GLU A 223 2.09 20.69 -5.80
N SER A 224 2.20 19.70 -6.68
CA SER A 224 3.43 19.42 -7.43
C SER A 224 3.15 19.32 -8.93
N GLN A 225 4.16 19.66 -9.73
CA GLN A 225 4.13 19.45 -11.18
C GLN A 225 4.08 17.96 -11.57
N PHE A 226 4.37 17.07 -10.62
CA PHE A 226 4.30 15.61 -10.80
C PHE A 226 2.96 15.01 -10.38
N ASP A 227 2.01 15.82 -9.92
CA ASP A 227 0.65 15.38 -9.61
C ASP A 227 -0.10 15.01 -10.89
N TYR A 228 -0.94 13.99 -10.84
CA TYR A 228 -1.71 13.53 -11.99
C TYR A 228 -3.05 12.92 -11.60
N THR A 229 -3.96 12.81 -12.57
CA THR A 229 -5.23 12.09 -12.39
C THR A 229 -5.12 10.67 -12.94
N GLN A 230 -5.69 9.70 -12.24
CA GLN A 230 -5.73 8.31 -12.67
C GLN A 230 -7.18 7.82 -12.72
N LYS A 231 -7.58 7.16 -13.81
CA LYS A 231 -8.83 6.38 -13.81
C LYS A 231 -8.61 5.08 -13.04
N VAL A 232 -9.54 4.73 -12.17
CA VAL A 232 -9.44 3.51 -11.36
C VAL A 232 -10.80 2.83 -11.26
N ALA A 233 -10.79 1.50 -11.25
CA ALA A 233 -11.98 0.74 -10.91
C ALA A 233 -12.34 1.00 -9.43
N THR A 234 -13.61 1.29 -9.19
CA THR A 234 -14.19 1.50 -7.87
C THR A 234 -15.19 0.40 -7.59
N VAL A 235 -15.14 -0.15 -6.38
CA VAL A 235 -16.00 -1.25 -5.97
C VAL A 235 -16.59 -0.99 -4.59
N ARG A 236 -17.82 -1.46 -4.38
CA ARG A 236 -18.41 -1.56 -3.04
C ARG A 236 -17.93 -2.82 -2.33
N LEU A 237 -17.63 -2.75 -1.05
CA LEU A 237 -17.34 -3.98 -0.29
C LEU A 237 -18.53 -4.96 -0.30
N ASP A 238 -19.76 -4.43 -0.34
CA ASP A 238 -20.98 -5.21 -0.44
C ASP A 238 -21.11 -5.99 -1.78
N SER A 239 -20.52 -5.50 -2.88
CA SER A 239 -20.52 -6.23 -4.15
C SER A 239 -19.33 -7.19 -4.27
N PHE A 240 -18.19 -6.84 -3.66
CA PHE A 240 -16.96 -7.65 -3.69
C PHE A 240 -17.05 -8.92 -2.83
N PHE A 241 -17.57 -8.80 -1.61
CA PHE A 241 -17.71 -9.93 -0.68
C PHE A 241 -19.13 -10.52 -0.77
N PRO A 242 -19.31 -11.85 -0.76
CA PRO A 242 -20.65 -12.44 -0.67
C PRO A 242 -21.25 -12.25 0.73
N SER A 243 -22.57 -12.39 0.85
CA SER A 243 -23.26 -12.37 2.14
C SER A 243 -22.74 -13.50 3.06
N GLY A 244 -22.64 -13.21 4.35
CA GLY A 244 -22.12 -14.14 5.36
C GLY A 244 -20.60 -14.16 5.47
N THR A 245 -19.90 -13.32 4.71
CA THR A 245 -18.45 -13.11 4.87
C THR A 245 -18.17 -12.63 6.30
N ARG A 246 -17.34 -13.38 7.03
CA ARG A 246 -16.93 -13.03 8.39
C ARG A 246 -15.75 -12.07 8.35
N VAL A 247 -15.96 -10.85 8.84
CA VAL A 247 -14.94 -9.80 8.94
C VAL A 247 -14.64 -9.57 10.41
N GLN A 248 -13.36 -9.65 10.78
CA GLN A 248 -12.91 -9.38 12.15
C GLN A 248 -12.28 -8.00 12.29
N ASN A 249 -11.61 -7.51 11.24
CA ASN A 249 -10.96 -6.22 11.24
C ASN A 249 -11.26 -5.50 9.92
N LEU A 250 -11.57 -4.21 9.99
CA LEU A 250 -11.70 -3.33 8.83
C LEU A 250 -10.96 -2.03 9.11
N LYS A 251 -9.92 -1.76 8.33
CA LYS A 251 -9.21 -0.48 8.32
C LYS A 251 -9.67 0.33 7.11
N ILE A 252 -9.94 1.61 7.32
CA ILE A 252 -10.24 2.56 6.24
C ILE A 252 -9.39 3.82 6.46
N ASP A 253 -8.51 4.07 5.50
CA ASP A 253 -7.64 5.25 5.46
C ASP A 253 -7.57 5.70 4.00
N VAL A 254 -8.51 6.55 3.59
CA VAL A 254 -8.72 6.90 2.17
C VAL A 254 -8.79 8.41 1.97
N GLN A 255 -8.09 9.15 2.84
CA GLN A 255 -7.83 10.57 2.70
C GLN A 255 -9.11 11.41 2.55
N GLY A 256 -10.14 11.12 3.35
CA GLY A 256 -11.40 11.87 3.41
C GLY A 256 -12.61 11.16 2.79
N SER A 257 -12.41 10.05 2.07
CA SER A 257 -13.50 9.29 1.44
C SER A 257 -14.09 8.19 2.34
N GLU A 258 -13.81 8.20 3.65
CA GLU A 258 -14.16 7.14 4.60
C GLU A 258 -15.66 6.88 4.60
N LEU A 259 -16.48 7.93 4.57
CA LEU A 259 -17.93 7.80 4.56
C LEU A 259 -18.46 7.09 3.30
N LYS A 260 -17.83 7.29 2.14
CA LYS A 260 -18.23 6.58 0.90
C LYS A 260 -17.92 5.10 1.01
N VAL A 261 -16.75 4.74 1.54
CA VAL A 261 -16.38 3.34 1.83
C VAL A 261 -17.41 2.71 2.76
N LEU A 262 -17.75 3.38 3.86
CA LEU A 262 -18.76 2.91 4.82
C LEU A 262 -20.14 2.70 4.19
N LYS A 263 -20.58 3.63 3.33
CA LYS A 263 -21.84 3.52 2.56
C LYS A 263 -21.81 2.31 1.63
N GLY A 264 -20.68 2.01 0.99
CA GLY A 264 -20.47 0.83 0.15
C GLY A 264 -20.27 -0.49 0.90
N ALA A 265 -20.11 -0.45 2.22
CA ALA A 265 -19.91 -1.62 3.09
C ALA A 265 -21.10 -1.87 4.02
N LYS A 266 -22.24 -1.22 3.79
CA LYS A 266 -23.37 -1.17 4.73
C LYS A 266 -23.93 -2.56 5.07
N ARG A 267 -24.07 -3.46 4.10
CA ARG A 267 -24.51 -4.85 4.34
C ARG A 267 -23.44 -5.60 5.13
N LEU A 268 -22.18 -5.56 4.67
CA LEU A 268 -21.06 -6.26 5.29
C LEU A 268 -20.90 -5.86 6.77
N LEU A 269 -21.03 -4.57 7.09
CA LEU A 269 -20.97 -4.04 8.45
C LEU A 269 -22.15 -4.51 9.31
N ARG A 270 -23.36 -4.58 8.76
CA ARG A 270 -24.52 -5.10 9.49
C ARG A 270 -24.39 -6.58 9.81
N GLU A 271 -23.91 -7.37 8.84
CA GLU A 271 -23.68 -8.81 8.99
C GLU A 271 -22.59 -9.14 10.02
N ASN A 272 -21.67 -8.20 10.29
CA ASN A 272 -20.55 -8.37 11.21
C ASN A 272 -20.63 -7.49 12.47
N LYS A 273 -21.80 -6.95 12.79
CA LYS A 273 -22.02 -6.20 14.04
C LYS A 273 -21.63 -7.05 15.26
N GLY A 274 -20.85 -6.47 16.19
CA GLY A 274 -20.36 -7.16 17.38
C GLY A 274 -19.20 -8.14 17.12
N ARG A 275 -18.71 -8.23 15.87
CA ARG A 275 -17.52 -9.00 15.50
C ARG A 275 -16.43 -8.10 14.88
N CYS A 276 -16.81 -7.24 13.94
CA CYS A 276 -15.87 -6.41 13.20
C CYS A 276 -15.36 -5.26 14.08
N LYS A 277 -14.05 -5.19 14.29
CA LYS A 277 -13.37 -4.03 14.86
C LYS A 277 -12.96 -3.10 13.73
N LEU A 278 -13.50 -1.89 13.72
CA LEU A 278 -13.17 -0.89 12.70
C LEU A 278 -12.11 0.09 13.19
N ARG A 279 -11.30 0.60 12.28
CA ARG A 279 -10.44 1.77 12.47
C ARG A 279 -10.54 2.68 11.27
N LEU A 280 -10.81 3.96 11.51
CA LEU A 280 -11.00 4.98 10.48
C LEU A 280 -10.05 6.16 10.75
N GLU A 281 -9.38 6.67 9.72
CA GLU A 281 -8.80 8.02 9.77
C GLU A 281 -9.91 9.05 9.98
N MET A 282 -9.73 10.01 10.90
CA MET A 282 -10.71 11.04 11.21
C MET A 282 -10.10 12.45 11.06
N ASP A 283 -9.44 12.68 9.93
CA ASP A 283 -8.96 14.00 9.55
C ASP A 283 -10.13 14.88 9.08
N GLU A 284 -10.62 15.73 9.98
CA GLU A 284 -11.76 16.61 9.72
C GLU A 284 -11.52 17.57 8.54
N ASN A 285 -10.27 17.97 8.26
CA ASN A 285 -9.96 18.82 7.11
C ASN A 285 -10.11 18.03 5.79
N LEU A 286 -9.64 16.78 5.74
CA LEU A 286 -9.82 15.92 4.57
C LEU A 286 -11.29 15.55 4.37
N LEU A 287 -12.00 15.19 5.44
CA LEU A 287 -13.44 14.89 5.41
C LEU A 287 -14.25 16.06 4.85
N ASN A 288 -14.03 17.27 5.37
CA ASN A 288 -14.74 18.45 4.89
C ASN A 288 -14.50 18.73 3.40
N ARG A 289 -13.28 18.48 2.91
CA ARG A 289 -12.94 18.61 1.48
C ARG A 289 -13.62 17.54 0.62
N ALA A 290 -13.91 16.37 1.18
CA ALA A 290 -14.72 15.33 0.55
C ALA A 290 -16.23 15.59 0.64
N GLY A 291 -16.65 16.67 1.32
CA GLY A 291 -18.06 16.99 1.56
C GLY A 291 -18.71 16.13 2.64
N ALA A 292 -17.93 15.57 3.56
CA ALA A 292 -18.37 14.82 4.73
C ALA A 292 -17.86 15.49 6.01
N GLY A 293 -18.35 15.04 7.17
CA GLY A 293 -17.81 15.45 8.47
C GLY A 293 -17.67 14.27 9.41
N GLY A 294 -16.78 14.37 10.40
CA GLY A 294 -16.57 13.29 11.36
C GLY A 294 -17.84 12.95 12.15
N SER A 295 -18.71 13.95 12.38
CA SER A 295 -20.01 13.75 13.02
C SER A 295 -20.97 12.91 12.16
N GLU A 296 -20.93 13.01 10.83
CA GLU A 296 -21.73 12.20 9.92
C GLU A 296 -21.27 10.75 9.93
N ILE A 297 -19.95 10.50 9.97
CA ILE A 297 -19.38 9.16 10.12
C ILE A 297 -19.84 8.54 11.44
N VAL A 298 -19.72 9.26 12.55
CA VAL A 298 -20.16 8.77 13.87
C VAL A 298 -21.66 8.46 13.84
N ALA A 299 -22.49 9.36 13.30
CA ALA A 299 -23.93 9.12 13.18
C ALA A 299 -24.25 7.89 12.32
N PHE A 300 -23.55 7.71 11.20
CA PHE A 300 -23.70 6.54 10.33
C PHE A 300 -23.36 5.25 11.08
N MET A 301 -22.22 5.20 11.78
CA MET A 301 -21.79 4.02 12.53
C MET A 301 -22.74 3.68 13.69
N LEU A 302 -23.20 4.69 14.44
CA LEU A 302 -24.22 4.53 15.48
C LEU A 302 -25.53 3.97 14.91
N SER A 303 -25.95 4.40 13.71
CA SER A 303 -27.15 3.87 13.05
C SER A 303 -27.06 2.39 12.67
N LEU A 304 -25.83 1.87 12.53
CA LEU A 304 -25.56 0.44 12.32
C LEU A 304 -25.39 -0.33 13.64
N GLY A 305 -25.43 0.38 14.78
CA GLY A 305 -25.31 -0.19 16.11
C GLY A 305 -23.87 -0.42 16.59
N TYR A 306 -22.90 0.20 15.93
CA TYR A 306 -21.52 0.29 16.41
C TYR A 306 -21.39 1.45 17.38
N ARG A 307 -20.45 1.37 18.33
CA ARG A 307 -20.10 2.45 19.25
C ARG A 307 -18.64 2.85 19.06
N VAL A 308 -18.34 4.11 19.35
CA VAL A 308 -16.95 4.57 19.40
C VAL A 308 -16.29 4.00 20.66
N VAL A 309 -15.15 3.33 20.51
CA VAL A 309 -14.38 2.75 21.62
C VAL A 309 -13.05 3.46 21.87
N ALA A 310 -12.50 4.14 20.87
CA ALA A 310 -11.36 5.02 21.02
C ALA A 310 -11.47 6.22 20.06
N LYS A 311 -10.94 7.37 20.49
CA LYS A 311 -10.86 8.62 19.71
C LYS A 311 -9.45 9.17 19.75
N GLY A 312 -8.96 9.61 18.60
CA GLY A 312 -7.66 10.24 18.40
C GLY A 312 -7.60 10.84 17.00
N ALA A 313 -6.42 10.81 16.36
CA ALA A 313 -6.31 11.07 14.92
C ALA A 313 -7.13 10.06 14.09
N ASP A 314 -7.25 8.83 14.60
CA ASP A 314 -8.15 7.80 14.10
C ASP A 314 -9.20 7.45 15.15
N TYR A 315 -10.36 7.00 14.70
CA TYR A 315 -11.41 6.48 15.57
C TYR A 315 -11.57 4.97 15.41
N ASP A 316 -11.86 4.33 16.54
CA ASP A 316 -12.13 2.91 16.60
C ASP A 316 -13.61 2.66 16.92
N PHE A 317 -14.22 1.71 16.21
CA PHE A 317 -15.62 1.32 16.41
C PHE A 317 -15.78 -0.18 16.61
N GLU A 318 -16.70 -0.57 17.50
CA GLU A 318 -17.08 -1.97 17.81
C GLU A 318 -18.58 -2.11 18.10
#